data_AF-A0A6J4XF22-F1
#
_entry.id   AF-A0A6J4XF22-F1
#
_cell.length_a   1.000
_cell.length_b   1.000
_cell.length_c   1.000
_cell.angle_alpha   90.00
_cell.angle_beta   90.00
_cell.angle_gamma   90.00
#
_symmetry.space_group_name_H-M   'P 1'
#
loop_
_entity.id
_entity.type
_entity.pdbx_description
1 polymer ?
#
loop_
_entity_poly.entity_id
_entity_poly.type
_entity_poly.pdbx_seq_one_letter_code
_entity_poly.pdbx_strand_id
1 'polypeptide(L)'
;MNEKNALKMVSALKEFGFDIPELKKEMFLKKEKIIRMGVPPMRLEIITTIDGVGFEKCFKNRVIADFESFKVNFISKGDLLVNKRASGRPKDLVDYSKLQDE
;
A
#
# COMPACT_ATOMS: atom_id res chain seq x y z
N MET A 1 0.72 7.57 8.48
CA MET A 1 -0.10 8.57 7.77
C MET A 1 -0.18 9.83 8.62
N ASN A 2 -0.19 11.03 8.03
CA ASN A 2 -0.42 12.31 8.73
C ASN A 2 -1.60 13.06 8.10
N GLU A 3 -2.08 14.15 8.72
CA GLU A 3 -3.24 14.91 8.24
C GLU A 3 -3.08 15.42 6.81
N LYS A 4 -1.90 15.97 6.49
CA LYS A 4 -1.61 16.51 5.14
C LYS A 4 -1.74 15.42 4.07
N ASN A 5 -1.20 14.23 4.32
CA ASN A 5 -1.30 13.12 3.38
C ASN A 5 -2.72 12.54 3.33
N ALA A 6 -3.43 12.48 4.46
CA ALA A 6 -4.83 12.03 4.47
C ALA A 6 -5.75 12.94 3.63
N LEU A 7 -5.54 14.26 3.67
CA LEU A 7 -6.26 15.21 2.81
C LEU A 7 -5.92 15.00 1.32
N LYS A 8 -4.63 14.82 1.00
CA LYS A 8 -4.21 14.49 -0.38
C LYS A 8 -4.83 13.19 -0.88
N MET A 9 -4.96 12.18 -0.04
CA MET A 9 -5.63 10.93 -0.40
C MET A 9 -7.10 11.15 -0.76
N VAL A 10 -7.83 11.98 0.02
CA VAL A 10 -9.21 12.34 -0.30
C VAL A 10 -9.29 13.05 -1.67
N SER A 11 -8.44 14.04 -1.93
CA SER A 11 -8.43 14.74 -3.21
C SER A 11 -8.13 13.80 -4.39
N ALA A 12 -7.10 12.96 -4.26
CA ALA A 12 -6.72 12.01 -5.31
C ALA A 12 -7.84 10.99 -5.60
N LEU A 13 -8.55 10.52 -4.57
CA LEU A 13 -9.65 9.57 -4.76
C LEU A 13 -10.90 10.23 -5.35
N LYS A 14 -11.19 11.49 -5.01
CA LYS A 14 -12.24 12.26 -5.68
C LYS A 14 -11.95 12.44 -7.17
N GLU A 15 -10.71 12.81 -7.51
CA GLU A 15 -10.28 12.97 -8.91
C GLU A 15 -10.33 11.64 -9.69
N PHE A 16 -10.02 10.53 -9.02
CA PHE A 16 -10.19 9.19 -9.57
C PHE A 16 -11.66 8.80 -9.81
N GLY A 17 -12.63 9.54 -9.27
CA GLY A 17 -14.07 9.27 -9.40
C GLY A 17 -14.68 8.54 -8.20
N PHE A 18 -13.93 8.35 -7.12
CA PHE A 18 -14.42 7.80 -5.85
C PHE A 18 -14.92 8.94 -4.92
N ASP A 19 -15.89 9.73 -5.38
CA ASP A 19 -16.48 10.82 -4.58
C ASP A 19 -17.77 10.37 -3.88
N ILE A 20 -17.61 9.66 -2.77
CA ILE A 20 -18.73 9.18 -1.94
C ILE A 20 -18.81 9.96 -0.61
N PRO A 21 -20.01 10.12 -0.01
CA PRO A 21 -20.19 10.86 1.26
C PRO A 21 -19.30 10.38 2.42
N GLU A 22 -18.93 9.11 2.42
CA GLU A 22 -18.12 8.45 3.43
C GLU A 22 -16.62 8.72 3.27
N LEU A 23 -16.16 9.21 2.10
CA LEU A 23 -14.75 9.48 1.83
C LEU A 23 -14.27 10.68 2.66
N LYS A 24 -13.68 10.39 3.81
CA LYS A 24 -13.17 11.39 4.76
C LYS A 24 -11.75 11.08 5.19
N LYS A 25 -10.99 12.13 5.56
CA LYS A 25 -9.57 12.01 5.93
C LYS A 25 -9.35 11.04 7.10
N GLU A 26 -10.31 10.95 8.02
CA GLU A 26 -10.27 10.11 9.22
C GLU A 26 -10.14 8.61 8.88
N MET A 27 -10.56 8.19 7.68
CA MET A 27 -10.37 6.81 7.21
C MET A 27 -8.89 6.44 7.11
N PHE A 28 -8.04 7.39 6.70
CA PHE A 28 -6.61 7.16 6.47
C PHE A 28 -5.75 7.39 7.72
N LEU A 29 -6.28 8.10 8.71
CA LEU A 29 -5.57 8.40 9.96
C LEU A 29 -5.57 7.23 10.94
N LYS A 30 -6.51 6.28 10.80
CA LYS A 30 -6.57 5.06 11.61
C LYS A 30 -5.53 4.06 11.12
N LYS A 31 -4.70 3.55 12.05
CA LYS A 31 -3.80 2.41 11.79
C LYS A 31 -4.62 1.13 11.55
N GLU A 32 -3.97 0.14 10.93
CA GLU A 32 -4.54 -1.21 10.73
C GLU A 32 -5.89 -1.20 9.98
N LYS A 33 -6.04 -0.26 9.03
CA LYS A 33 -7.23 -0.19 8.18
C LYS A 33 -6.92 -0.64 6.77
N ILE A 34 -7.87 -1.39 6.21
CA ILE A 34 -7.95 -1.74 4.80
C ILE A 34 -9.19 -1.06 4.22
N ILE A 35 -8.97 -0.16 3.27
CA ILE A 35 -10.02 0.56 2.54
C ILE A 35 -10.11 -0.08 1.17
N ARG A 36 -11.28 -0.62 0.82
CA ARG A 36 -11.50 -1.38 -0.42
C ARG A 36 -12.41 -0.61 -1.36
N MET A 37 -12.05 -0.60 -2.64
CA MET A 37 -12.83 0.05 -3.69
C MET A 37 -12.90 -0.87 -4.90
N GLY A 38 -14.08 -0.94 -5.53
CA GLY A 38 -14.32 -1.79 -6.69
C GLY A 38 -14.52 -3.27 -6.35
N VAL A 39 -14.60 -4.08 -7.40
CA VAL A 39 -14.83 -5.53 -7.33
C VAL A 39 -13.78 -6.26 -8.18
N PRO A 40 -13.44 -7.52 -7.89
CA PRO A 40 -12.48 -8.27 -8.69
C PRO A 40 -12.91 -8.35 -10.17
N PRO A 41 -11.96 -8.33 -11.13
CA PRO A 41 -10.50 -8.20 -10.93
C PRO A 41 -10.04 -6.75 -10.66
N MET A 42 -10.89 -5.75 -10.88
CA MET A 42 -10.59 -4.33 -10.73
C MET A 42 -10.86 -3.83 -9.30
N ARG A 43 -10.19 -4.44 -8.31
CA ARG A 43 -10.26 -4.04 -6.90
C ARG A 43 -9.00 -3.31 -6.49
N LEU A 44 -9.16 -2.16 -5.82
CA LEU A 44 -8.10 -1.44 -5.16
C LEU A 44 -8.20 -1.61 -3.64
N GLU A 45 -7.07 -1.83 -2.99
CA GLU A 45 -6.96 -1.84 -1.53
C GLU A 45 -5.92 -0.82 -1.07
N ILE A 46 -6.34 0.12 -0.22
CA ILE A 46 -5.45 1.06 0.45
C ILE A 46 -5.30 0.59 1.89
N ILE A 47 -4.08 0.29 2.29
CA ILE A 47 -3.77 -0.25 3.61
C ILE A 47 -2.94 0.77 4.38
N THR A 48 -3.37 1.14 5.59
CA THR A 48 -2.70 2.17 6.40
C THR A 48 -1.54 1.63 7.24
N THR A 49 -1.43 0.31 7.38
CA THR A 49 -0.37 -0.38 8.14
C THR A 49 -0.18 -1.79 7.57
N ILE A 50 1.08 -2.21 7.43
CA ILE A 50 1.45 -3.56 6.98
C ILE A 50 2.40 -4.18 8.02
N ASP A 51 2.36 -5.50 8.14
CA ASP A 51 3.08 -6.21 9.20
C ASP A 51 4.61 -6.19 9.03
N GLY A 52 5.34 -6.18 10.14
CA GLY A 52 6.80 -6.36 10.16
C GLY A 52 7.65 -5.19 9.65
N VAL A 53 7.06 -4.16 9.03
CA VAL A 53 7.82 -3.03 8.47
C VAL A 53 7.15 -1.66 8.72
N GLY A 54 7.97 -0.61 8.76
CA GLY A 54 7.52 0.77 8.96
C GLY A 54 7.61 1.61 7.69
N PHE A 55 6.57 2.42 7.43
CA PHE A 55 6.46 3.21 6.18
C PHE A 55 7.68 4.10 5.91
N GLU A 56 8.19 4.84 6.90
CA GLU A 56 9.31 5.77 6.67
C GLU A 56 10.58 5.05 6.19
N LYS A 57 10.87 3.88 6.78
CA LYS A 57 12.00 3.03 6.36
C LYS A 57 11.78 2.50 4.95
N CYS A 58 10.62 1.89 4.69
CA CYS A 58 10.29 1.34 3.38
C CYS A 58 10.28 2.41 2.29
N PHE A 59 9.80 3.62 2.61
CA PHE A 59 9.75 4.72 1.66
C PHE A 59 11.16 5.24 1.34
N LYS A 60 12.09 5.26 2.30
CA LYS A 60 13.50 5.56 2.03
C LYS A 60 14.14 4.50 1.12
N ASN A 61 13.82 3.23 1.34
CA ASN A 61 14.37 2.09 0.59
C ASN A 61 13.63 1.78 -0.73
N ARG A 62 12.58 2.55 -1.07
CA ARG A 62 11.67 2.23 -2.18
C ARG A 62 12.43 2.07 -3.50
N VAL A 63 11.94 1.16 -4.33
CA VAL A 63 12.38 1.02 -5.72
C VAL A 63 11.49 1.91 -6.58
N ILE A 64 12.09 2.80 -7.37
CA ILE A 64 11.35 3.64 -8.30
C ILE A 64 11.40 2.98 -9.67
N ALA A 65 10.25 2.51 -10.16
CA ALA A 65 10.14 2.00 -11.52
C ALA A 65 9.69 3.13 -12.46
N ASP A 66 10.27 3.16 -13.64
CA ASP A 66 9.94 4.13 -14.69
C ASP A 66 8.95 3.50 -15.68
N PHE A 67 7.79 4.12 -15.86
CA PHE A 67 6.74 3.71 -16.78
C PHE A 67 6.59 4.71 -17.94
N GLU A 68 7.72 5.23 -18.43
CA GLU A 68 7.87 6.22 -19.51
C GLU A 68 7.21 7.58 -19.21
N SER A 69 5.90 7.56 -19.00
CA SER A 69 5.04 8.72 -18.70
C SER A 69 4.98 9.07 -17.21
N PHE A 70 5.28 8.13 -16.31
CA PHE A 70 5.31 8.38 -14.87
C PHE A 70 6.23 7.43 -14.12
N LYS A 71 6.55 7.79 -12.87
CA LYS A 71 7.36 6.98 -11.96
C LYS A 71 6.49 6.40 -10.84
N VAL A 72 6.72 5.13 -10.50
CA VAL A 72 5.98 4.41 -9.46
C VAL A 72 6.92 3.98 -8.35
N ASN A 73 6.49 4.19 -7.11
CA ASN A 73 7.22 3.74 -5.93
C ASN A 73 6.77 2.33 -5.53
N PHE A 74 7.69 1.38 -5.56
CA PHE A 74 7.50 0.02 -5.05
C PHE A 74 8.23 -0.17 -3.72
N ILE A 75 7.68 -1.01 -2.85
CA ILE A 75 8.41 -1.51 -1.69
C ILE A 75 9.64 -2.29 -2.17
N SER A 76 10.77 -2.14 -1.47
CA SER A 76 11.99 -2.87 -1.80
C SER A 76 11.79 -4.38 -1.65
N LYS A 77 12.57 -5.18 -2.40
CA LYS A 77 12.55 -6.66 -2.26
C LYS A 77 12.82 -7.09 -0.82
N GLY A 78 13.82 -6.49 -0.17
CA GLY A 78 14.18 -6.81 1.22
C GLY A 78 13.06 -6.49 2.21
N ASP A 79 12.45 -5.30 2.12
CA ASP A 79 11.34 -4.94 3.01
C ASP A 79 10.07 -5.76 2.71
N LEU A 80 9.82 -6.12 1.45
CA LEU A 80 8.70 -6.99 1.05
C LEU A 80 8.84 -8.39 1.63
N LEU A 81 10.04 -8.98 1.62
CA LEU A 81 10.32 -10.28 2.21
C LEU A 81 10.04 -10.27 3.73
N VAL A 82 10.48 -9.22 4.43
CA VAL A 82 10.17 -9.05 5.86
C VAL A 82 8.66 -8.97 6.10
N ASN A 83 7.95 -8.18 5.29
CA ASN A 83 6.50 -8.05 5.39
C ASN A 83 5.76 -9.39 5.14
N LYS A 84 6.11 -10.11 4.08
CA LYS A 84 5.49 -11.41 3.75
C LYS A 84 5.68 -12.42 4.88
N ARG A 85 6.91 -12.55 5.40
CA ARG A 85 7.21 -13.43 6.53
C ARG A 85 6.42 -13.05 7.79
N ALA A 86 6.33 -11.75 8.10
CA ALA A 86 5.62 -11.26 9.28
C ALA A 86 4.10 -11.45 9.19
N SER A 87 3.52 -11.24 8.01
CA SER A 87 2.07 -11.39 7.80
C SER A 87 1.58 -12.83 7.88
N GLY A 88 2.47 -13.81 7.64
CA GLY A 88 2.20 -15.23 7.84
C GLY A 88 1.06 -15.83 7.01
N ARG A 89 0.51 -15.09 6.02
CA ARG A 89 -0.57 -15.61 5.18
C ARG A 89 -0.04 -16.79 4.35
N PRO A 90 -0.80 -17.89 4.17
CA PRO A 90 -0.29 -19.08 3.47
C PRO A 90 0.34 -18.78 2.11
N LYS A 91 -0.29 -17.90 1.33
CA LYS A 91 0.24 -17.44 0.04
C LYS A 91 1.54 -16.63 0.19
N ASP A 92 1.64 -15.78 1.21
CA ASP A 92 2.85 -15.00 1.43
C ASP A 92 4.04 -15.83 1.87
N LEU A 93 3.83 -16.94 2.59
CA LEU A 93 4.91 -17.87 2.92
C LEU A 93 5.45 -18.55 1.66
N VAL A 94 4.57 -18.97 0.75
CA VAL A 94 4.98 -19.52 -0.55
C VAL A 94 5.72 -18.47 -1.38
N ASP A 95 5.18 -17.24 -1.45
CA ASP A 95 5.81 -16.15 -2.18
C ASP A 95 7.16 -15.74 -1.56
N TYR A 96 7.28 -15.76 -0.22
CA TYR A 96 8.52 -15.47 0.49
C TYR A 96 9.62 -16.46 0.10
N SER A 97 9.32 -17.76 0.09
CA SER A 97 10.28 -18.78 -0.35
C SER A 97 10.71 -18.55 -1.80
N LYS A 98 9.77 -18.32 -2.72
CA LYS A 98 10.09 -18.09 -4.14
C LYS A 98 10.96 -16.85 -4.36
N LEU A 99 10.61 -15.74 -3.72
CA LEU A 99 11.34 -14.47 -3.88
C LEU A 99 12.73 -14.51 -3.23
N GLN A 100 12.96 -15.40 -2.27
CA GLN A 100 14.27 -15.56 -1.64
C GLN A 100 15.27 -16.28 -2.55
N ASP A 101 14.80 -17.16 -3.44
CA ASP A 101 15.63 -17.99 -4.31
C ASP A 101 16.02 -17.31 -5.65
N GLU A 102 15.41 -16.17 -5.98
CA GLU A 102 15.73 -15.30 -7.13
C GLU A 102 16.78 -14.22 -6.80
#